data_AF-A0A423PTW6-F1
#
_entry.id   AF-A0A423PTW6-F1
#
_cell.length_a   1.000
_cell.length_b   1.000
_cell.length_c   1.000
_cell.angle_alpha   90.00
_cell.angle_beta   90.00
_cell.angle_gamma   90.00
#
_symmetry.space_group_name_H-M   'P 1'
#
loop_
_entity.id
_entity.type
_entity.pdbx_description
1 polymer ?
#
loop_
_entity_poly.entity_id
_entity_poly.type
_entity_poly.pdbx_seq_one_letter_code
_entity_poly.pdbx_strand_id
1 'polypeptide(L)'
;MSAAFVVAVPIGDPNGIGPEIAIAAAQALAAGSPVRAVLVGDAHVLEHYAAAVGVALRRWAPGAPLSTGATDTVDMVDVAALPAEAFRPGDCGPASGAATVAYLKAAIELTASGDAQAIVGCPHHEGAVNASGTPFQGYPALLGELTHAEADSVILMLEGGGFRIAHVTLHESVVNAVTRVNEAMVVRAAEITLAALARRGIDKPRLGIFGINPHAGENGLFGHEDEQVTRPAVARLKQAGHRIEGPLGADLMLSEDRCDGYVAMFHDQGHIPIKLLAQRESVAYSLGADFMFASVGHGSAPDIAGQGKADHRPLLATLNAIAGNVAA
;
A
#
# COMPACT_ATOMS: atom_id res chain seq x y z
N MET A 1 -1.07 -0.36 26.61
CA MET A 1 -0.14 -0.61 25.49
C MET A 1 -0.99 -0.61 24.23
N SER A 2 -0.69 0.26 23.27
CA SER A 2 -1.36 0.23 21.97
C SER A 2 -1.13 -1.14 21.33
N ALA A 3 -2.11 -1.67 20.60
CA ALA A 3 -1.92 -2.89 19.82
C ALA A 3 -0.86 -2.61 18.73
N ALA A 4 0.02 -3.58 18.47
CA ALA A 4 1.03 -3.41 17.43
C ALA A 4 0.38 -3.31 16.04
N PHE A 5 0.92 -2.44 15.18
CA PHE A 5 0.54 -2.31 13.78
C PHE A 5 1.20 -3.43 12.97
N VAL A 6 0.43 -4.45 12.64
CA VAL A 6 0.86 -5.64 11.93
C VAL A 6 0.86 -5.39 10.42
N VAL A 7 1.99 -5.68 9.78
CA VAL A 7 2.20 -5.56 8.35
C VAL A 7 2.51 -6.93 7.77
N ALA A 8 1.69 -7.39 6.82
CA ALA A 8 1.98 -8.56 6.03
C ALA A 8 3.04 -8.23 4.97
N VAL A 9 4.13 -8.99 4.93
CA VAL A 9 5.26 -8.74 4.04
C VAL A 9 5.42 -9.92 3.10
N PRO A 10 4.67 -9.97 1.98
CA PRO A 10 4.91 -10.97 0.96
C PRO A 10 6.33 -10.80 0.42
N ILE A 11 7.10 -11.89 0.43
CA ILE A 11 8.56 -11.89 0.19
C ILE A 11 8.94 -11.60 -1.27
N GLY A 12 7.96 -11.39 -2.15
CA GLY A 12 8.18 -11.10 -3.56
C GLY A 12 8.64 -12.34 -4.31
N ASP A 13 9.56 -12.17 -5.28
CA ASP A 13 10.16 -13.31 -5.96
C ASP A 13 11.10 -14.06 -4.99
N PRO A 14 10.82 -15.34 -4.65
CA PRO A 14 11.63 -16.10 -3.70
C PRO A 14 13.07 -16.36 -4.17
N ASN A 15 13.33 -16.25 -5.47
CA ASN A 15 14.68 -16.37 -6.05
C ASN A 15 15.34 -14.99 -6.28
N GLY A 16 14.67 -13.90 -5.92
CA GLY A 16 15.25 -12.55 -5.90
C GLY A 16 15.83 -12.17 -4.53
N ILE A 17 16.11 -10.87 -4.35
CA ILE A 17 16.58 -10.29 -3.09
C ILE A 17 15.50 -10.11 -2.02
N GLY A 18 14.22 -10.31 -2.38
CA GLY A 18 13.09 -10.05 -1.49
C GLY A 18 13.18 -10.77 -0.14
N PRO A 19 13.49 -12.09 -0.09
CA PRO A 19 13.63 -12.82 1.16
C PRO A 19 14.74 -12.30 2.09
N GLU A 20 15.94 -11.99 1.57
CA GLU A 20 17.06 -11.51 2.40
C GLU A 20 16.77 -10.14 3.01
N ILE A 21 16.17 -9.23 2.24
CA ILE A 21 15.82 -7.91 2.76
C ILE A 21 14.63 -7.97 3.72
N ALA A 22 13.68 -8.88 3.51
CA ALA A 22 12.52 -9.05 4.37
C ALA A 22 12.92 -9.48 5.79
N ILE A 23 13.82 -10.47 5.89
CA ILE A 23 14.36 -10.92 7.18
C ILE A 23 15.14 -9.81 7.87
N ALA A 24 16.04 -9.14 7.15
CA ALA A 24 16.83 -8.06 7.71
C ALA A 24 15.96 -6.89 8.20
N ALA A 25 14.94 -6.50 7.44
CA ALA A 25 14.00 -5.45 7.82
C ALA A 25 13.13 -5.85 9.03
N ALA A 26 12.64 -7.09 9.07
CA ALA A 26 11.86 -7.60 10.19
C ALA A 26 12.70 -7.63 11.50
N GLN A 27 13.96 -8.05 11.40
CA GLN A 27 14.90 -8.02 12.52
C GLN A 27 15.15 -6.59 13.03
N ALA A 28 15.33 -5.63 12.12
CA ALA A 28 15.53 -4.22 12.48
C ALA A 28 14.32 -3.59 13.19
N LEU A 29 13.09 -4.07 12.92
CA LEU A 29 11.87 -3.60 13.60
C LEU A 29 11.70 -4.12 15.03
N ALA A 30 12.23 -5.31 15.33
CA ALA A 30 11.87 -6.04 16.56
C ALA A 30 12.23 -5.30 17.87
N ALA A 31 13.15 -4.32 17.84
CA ALA A 31 13.53 -3.52 19.02
C ALA A 31 12.56 -2.35 19.29
N GLY A 32 11.40 -2.66 19.88
CA GLY A 32 10.49 -1.62 20.43
C GLY A 32 9.69 -0.83 19.40
N SER A 33 9.66 -1.26 18.13
CA SER A 33 8.80 -0.64 17.13
C SER A 33 7.32 -0.95 17.40
N PRO A 34 6.40 0.02 17.21
CA PRO A 34 4.97 -0.25 17.17
C PRO A 34 4.58 -1.08 15.94
N VAL A 35 5.47 -1.23 14.95
CA VAL A 35 5.25 -1.99 13.72
C VAL A 35 5.77 -3.41 13.88
N ARG A 36 4.97 -4.39 13.43
CA ARG A 36 5.36 -5.81 13.42
C ARG A 36 5.21 -6.37 12.02
N ALA A 37 6.33 -6.84 11.46
CA ALA A 37 6.33 -7.51 10.16
C ALA A 37 6.03 -9.00 10.34
N VAL A 38 5.06 -9.51 9.60
CA VAL A 38 4.81 -10.94 9.40
C VAL A 38 5.20 -11.29 7.98
N LEU A 39 6.23 -12.12 7.81
CA LEU A 39 6.69 -12.49 6.48
C LEU A 39 5.73 -13.50 5.86
N VAL A 40 5.33 -13.28 4.61
CA VAL A 40 4.41 -14.17 3.89
C VAL A 40 5.17 -14.80 2.74
N GLY A 41 5.43 -16.10 2.83
CA GLY A 41 6.29 -16.80 1.90
C GLY A 41 6.47 -18.26 2.30
N ASP A 42 7.34 -18.97 1.60
CA ASP A 42 7.60 -20.36 1.96
C ASP A 42 8.65 -20.48 3.05
N ALA A 43 8.40 -21.37 4.01
CA ALA A 43 9.29 -21.56 5.13
C ALA A 43 10.69 -21.99 4.70
N HIS A 44 10.84 -22.91 3.75
CA HIS A 44 12.16 -23.37 3.31
C HIS A 44 13.02 -22.25 2.68
N VAL A 45 12.39 -21.27 2.00
CA VAL A 45 13.08 -20.08 1.47
C VAL A 45 13.53 -19.20 2.61
N LEU A 46 12.63 -18.86 3.53
CA LEU A 46 12.93 -17.97 4.64
C LEU A 46 13.94 -18.61 5.61
N GLU A 47 13.84 -19.91 5.88
CA GLU A 47 14.75 -20.67 6.75
C GLU A 47 16.19 -20.61 6.23
N HIS A 48 16.41 -20.66 4.91
CA HIS A 48 17.73 -20.51 4.29
C HIS A 48 18.39 -19.18 4.66
N TYR A 49 17.66 -18.07 4.53
CA TYR A 49 18.18 -16.74 4.82
C TYR A 49 18.25 -16.45 6.32
N ALA A 50 17.29 -16.94 7.11
CA ALA A 50 17.26 -16.74 8.55
C ALA A 50 18.43 -17.45 9.24
N ALA A 51 18.79 -18.65 8.78
CA ALA A 51 19.96 -19.38 9.26
C ALA A 51 21.28 -18.61 9.03
N ALA A 52 21.40 -17.88 7.92
CA ALA A 52 22.60 -17.10 7.59
C ALA A 52 22.82 -15.92 8.56
N VAL A 53 21.76 -15.40 9.18
CA VAL A 53 21.81 -14.24 10.09
C VAL A 53 21.48 -14.60 11.55
N GLY A 54 21.27 -15.88 11.86
CA GLY A 54 21.01 -16.36 13.22
C GLY A 54 19.63 -15.97 13.78
N VAL A 55 18.62 -15.85 12.91
CA VAL A 55 17.24 -15.54 13.29
C VAL A 55 16.41 -16.83 13.32
N ALA A 56 15.61 -17.02 14.37
CA ALA A 56 14.62 -18.07 14.45
C ALA A 56 13.34 -17.66 13.70
N LEU A 57 12.79 -18.57 12.90
CA LEU A 57 11.49 -18.38 12.28
C LEU A 57 10.41 -19.06 13.08
N ARG A 58 9.32 -18.33 13.32
CA ARG A 58 8.12 -18.85 13.96
C ARG A 58 6.99 -18.86 12.96
N ARG A 59 6.51 -20.06 12.61
CA ARG A 59 5.26 -20.21 11.87
C ARG A 59 4.13 -19.63 12.72
N TRP A 60 3.55 -18.54 12.24
CA TRP A 60 2.46 -17.82 12.86
C TRP A 60 1.16 -18.13 12.12
N ALA A 61 0.07 -18.19 12.86
CA ALA A 61 -1.27 -18.40 12.33
C ALA A 61 -2.15 -17.18 12.65
N PRO A 62 -3.06 -16.80 11.74
CA PRO A 62 -4.09 -15.80 12.01
C PRO A 62 -4.76 -15.98 13.38
N GLY A 63 -4.95 -14.89 14.11
CA GLY A 63 -5.50 -14.85 15.46
C GLY A 63 -4.54 -15.25 16.59
N ALA A 64 -3.35 -15.79 16.29
CA ALA A 64 -2.35 -16.12 17.30
C ALA A 64 -1.57 -14.88 17.76
N PRO A 65 -1.10 -14.81 19.03
CA PRO A 65 -0.28 -13.70 19.48
C PRO A 65 1.08 -13.67 18.76
N LEU A 66 1.50 -12.49 18.30
CA LEU A 66 2.83 -12.27 17.70
C LEU A 66 3.97 -12.43 18.71
N SER A 67 5.16 -12.76 18.21
CA SER A 67 6.37 -13.00 19.01
C SER A 67 6.81 -11.71 19.68
N THR A 68 7.05 -11.71 20.98
CA THR A 68 7.22 -10.48 21.77
C THR A 68 8.56 -9.80 21.52
N GLY A 69 8.67 -9.01 20.45
CA GLY A 69 9.73 -7.99 20.24
C GLY A 69 11.17 -8.47 20.43
N ALA A 70 11.42 -9.77 20.31
CA ALA A 70 12.75 -10.32 20.42
C ALA A 70 13.39 -10.22 19.05
N THR A 71 14.57 -9.59 18.97
CA THR A 71 15.30 -9.37 17.71
C THR A 71 15.82 -10.66 17.08
N ASP A 72 15.62 -11.79 17.74
CA ASP A 72 16.05 -13.12 17.30
C ASP A 72 14.90 -13.96 16.73
N THR A 73 13.66 -13.46 16.71
CA THR A 73 12.50 -14.22 16.23
C THR A 73 11.69 -13.41 15.23
N VAL A 74 11.40 -14.00 14.06
CA VAL A 74 10.55 -13.41 13.03
C VAL A 74 9.33 -14.30 12.79
N ASP A 75 8.16 -13.69 12.83
CA ASP A 75 6.89 -14.32 12.52
C ASP A 75 6.69 -14.47 11.01
N MET A 76 6.21 -15.63 10.58
CA MET A 76 5.94 -15.89 9.18
C MET A 76 4.70 -16.76 8.95
N VAL A 77 4.03 -16.56 7.81
CA VAL A 77 2.99 -17.44 7.28
C VAL A 77 3.60 -18.29 6.18
N ASP A 78 3.56 -19.60 6.37
CA ASP A 78 4.05 -20.60 5.42
C ASP A 78 2.98 -20.86 4.34
N VAL A 79 3.25 -20.44 3.11
CA VAL A 79 2.29 -20.55 2.00
C VAL A 79 2.42 -21.88 1.24
N ALA A 80 3.60 -22.48 1.25
CA ALA A 80 3.96 -23.70 0.52
C ALA A 80 3.66 -23.64 -0.99
N ALA A 81 4.07 -22.56 -1.67
CA ALA A 81 3.77 -22.31 -3.08
C ALA A 81 4.91 -22.68 -4.07
N LEU A 82 6.16 -22.52 -3.67
CA LEU A 82 7.37 -22.88 -4.42
C LEU A 82 7.81 -24.30 -4.05
N PRO A 83 7.98 -25.20 -5.03
CA PRO A 83 8.65 -26.48 -4.79
C PRO A 83 10.10 -26.25 -4.33
N ALA A 84 10.57 -26.99 -3.32
CA ALA A 84 11.88 -26.77 -2.73
C ALA A 84 13.04 -26.88 -3.73
N GLU A 85 12.92 -27.72 -4.75
CA GLU A 85 13.89 -27.89 -5.83
C GLU A 85 13.98 -26.70 -6.81
N ALA A 86 12.94 -25.84 -6.81
CA ALA A 86 12.86 -24.61 -7.60
C ALA A 86 13.41 -23.39 -6.85
N PHE A 87 13.73 -23.52 -5.55
CA PHE A 87 14.44 -22.48 -4.81
C PHE A 87 15.91 -22.43 -5.22
N ARG A 88 16.25 -21.39 -6.00
CA ARG A 88 17.56 -21.15 -6.59
C ARG A 88 17.79 -19.63 -6.64
N PRO A 89 18.41 -19.03 -5.61
CA PRO A 89 18.71 -17.60 -5.61
C PRO A 89 19.40 -17.18 -6.92
N GLY A 90 18.84 -16.16 -7.57
CA GLY A 90 19.26 -15.62 -8.86
C GLY A 90 18.53 -16.19 -10.09
N ASP A 91 17.76 -17.26 -9.94
CA ASP A 91 17.01 -17.90 -11.04
C ASP A 91 15.50 -17.61 -10.94
N CYS A 92 15.11 -16.37 -11.28
CA CYS A 92 13.70 -15.96 -11.29
C CYS A 92 12.98 -16.58 -12.51
N GLY A 93 12.01 -17.46 -12.29
CA GLY A 93 11.34 -18.23 -13.34
C GLY A 93 9.85 -18.49 -13.06
N PRO A 94 9.16 -19.28 -13.92
CA PRO A 94 7.71 -19.47 -13.80
C PRO A 94 7.23 -19.95 -12.43
N ALA A 95 8.00 -20.83 -11.76
CA ALA A 95 7.66 -21.31 -10.42
C ALA A 95 7.75 -20.20 -9.36
N SER A 96 8.79 -19.37 -9.39
CA SER A 96 8.95 -18.24 -8.46
C SER A 96 7.93 -17.12 -8.74
N GLY A 97 7.56 -16.93 -10.02
CA GLY A 97 6.46 -16.06 -10.44
C GLY A 97 5.10 -16.50 -9.88
N ALA A 98 4.75 -17.78 -10.01
CA ALA A 98 3.52 -18.33 -9.43
C ALA A 98 3.50 -18.18 -7.90
N ALA A 99 4.63 -18.45 -7.24
CA ALA A 99 4.78 -18.28 -5.80
C ALA A 99 4.58 -16.81 -5.37
N THR A 100 5.13 -15.84 -6.11
CA THR A 100 4.94 -14.40 -5.85
C THR A 100 3.46 -14.04 -5.81
N VAL A 101 2.66 -14.54 -6.75
CA VAL A 101 1.21 -14.31 -6.79
C VAL A 101 0.52 -14.95 -5.58
N ALA A 102 0.91 -16.18 -5.21
CA ALA A 102 0.37 -16.88 -4.05
C ALA A 102 0.68 -16.14 -2.73
N TYR A 103 1.89 -15.61 -2.59
CA TYR A 103 2.28 -14.83 -1.40
C TYR A 103 1.47 -13.55 -1.27
N LEU A 104 1.23 -12.85 -2.38
CA LEU A 104 0.39 -11.65 -2.35
C LEU A 104 -1.06 -12.00 -2.00
N LYS A 105 -1.62 -13.08 -2.55
CA LYS A 105 -2.97 -13.56 -2.20
C LYS A 105 -3.10 -13.82 -0.70
N ALA A 106 -2.15 -14.57 -0.12
CA ALA A 106 -2.13 -14.83 1.31
C ALA A 106 -2.00 -13.54 2.14
N ALA A 107 -1.21 -12.56 1.70
CA ALA A 107 -1.11 -11.27 2.38
C ALA A 107 -2.42 -10.45 2.32
N ILE A 108 -3.15 -10.51 1.21
CA ILE A 108 -4.48 -9.90 1.07
C ILE A 108 -5.47 -10.55 2.05
N GLU A 109 -5.47 -11.88 2.16
CA GLU A 109 -6.32 -12.61 3.10
C GLU A 109 -6.08 -12.21 4.56
N LEU A 110 -4.83 -11.94 4.95
CA LEU A 110 -4.50 -11.43 6.29
C LEU A 110 -5.10 -10.04 6.53
N THR A 111 -5.10 -9.16 5.54
CA THR A 111 -5.74 -7.84 5.70
C THR A 111 -7.26 -7.92 5.70
N ALA A 112 -7.84 -8.79 4.88
CA ALA A 112 -9.29 -8.98 4.81
C ALA A 112 -9.87 -9.59 6.10
N SER A 113 -9.10 -10.45 6.79
CA SER A 113 -9.47 -11.02 8.09
C SER A 113 -9.22 -10.10 9.28
N GLY A 114 -8.52 -8.97 9.09
CA GLY A 114 -8.13 -8.04 10.14
C GLY A 114 -6.87 -8.44 10.93
N ASP A 115 -6.24 -9.55 10.53
CA ASP A 115 -5.02 -10.08 11.13
C ASP A 115 -3.76 -9.25 10.78
N ALA A 116 -3.81 -8.49 9.68
CA ALA A 116 -2.85 -7.45 9.34
C ALA A 116 -3.55 -6.12 9.01
N GLN A 117 -2.91 -4.99 9.28
CA GLN A 117 -3.45 -3.66 8.95
C GLN A 117 -2.96 -3.15 7.58
N ALA A 118 -1.85 -3.68 7.07
CA ALA A 118 -1.28 -3.28 5.79
C ALA A 118 -0.44 -4.38 5.15
N ILE A 119 -0.11 -4.18 3.88
CA ILE A 119 0.77 -5.03 3.09
C ILE A 119 1.95 -4.20 2.60
N VAL A 120 3.16 -4.73 2.76
CA VAL A 120 4.35 -4.17 2.09
C VAL A 120 4.98 -5.24 1.22
N GLY A 121 4.82 -5.10 -0.09
CA GLY A 121 5.36 -6.02 -1.07
C GLY A 121 6.87 -5.87 -1.25
N CYS A 122 7.59 -6.98 -1.08
CA CYS A 122 9.00 -7.07 -1.48
C CYS A 122 9.13 -7.11 -3.02
N PRO A 123 10.34 -6.90 -3.56
CA PRO A 123 10.57 -6.88 -5.01
C PRO A 123 10.13 -8.16 -5.72
N HIS A 124 9.60 -8.00 -6.93
CA HIS A 124 9.15 -9.09 -7.80
C HIS A 124 9.92 -9.07 -9.12
N HIS A 125 9.80 -10.15 -9.90
CA HIS A 125 10.30 -10.23 -11.26
C HIS A 125 9.13 -10.33 -12.25
N GLU A 126 8.82 -9.24 -12.96
CA GLU A 126 7.65 -9.18 -13.85
C GLU A 126 7.64 -10.29 -14.91
N GLY A 127 8.80 -10.57 -15.51
CA GLY A 127 8.92 -11.64 -16.51
C GLY A 127 8.67 -13.04 -15.93
N ALA A 128 8.97 -13.26 -14.65
CA ALA A 128 8.76 -14.55 -13.99
C ALA A 128 7.27 -14.78 -13.73
N VAL A 129 6.57 -13.75 -13.25
CA VAL A 129 5.12 -13.78 -13.04
C VAL A 129 4.37 -13.94 -14.37
N ASN A 130 4.74 -13.19 -15.41
CA ASN A 130 4.12 -13.37 -16.73
C ASN A 130 4.38 -14.78 -17.29
N ALA A 131 5.59 -15.32 -17.11
CA ALA A 131 5.93 -16.67 -17.54
C ALA A 131 5.22 -17.77 -16.75
N SER A 132 4.66 -17.47 -15.57
CA SER A 132 3.80 -18.39 -14.80
C SER A 132 2.37 -18.46 -15.34
N GLY A 133 2.04 -17.68 -16.38
CA GLY A 133 0.70 -17.60 -16.97
C GLY A 133 -0.22 -16.59 -16.30
N THR A 134 0.28 -15.74 -15.40
CA THR A 134 -0.49 -14.64 -14.80
C THR A 134 -0.08 -13.31 -15.45
N PRO A 135 -0.97 -12.64 -16.19
CA PRO A 135 -0.69 -11.30 -16.70
C PRO A 135 -0.30 -10.37 -15.56
N PHE A 136 0.83 -9.68 -15.70
CA PHE A 136 1.36 -8.89 -14.59
C PHE A 136 2.05 -7.63 -15.09
N GLN A 137 1.58 -6.48 -14.58
CA GLN A 137 2.10 -5.14 -14.89
C GLN A 137 2.55 -4.41 -13.61
N GLY A 138 2.87 -5.17 -12.57
CA GLY A 138 3.17 -4.66 -11.23
C GLY A 138 2.06 -4.98 -10.21
N TYR A 139 2.39 -4.75 -8.94
CA TYR A 139 1.49 -5.03 -7.82
C TYR A 139 0.14 -4.32 -7.88
N PRO A 140 0.03 -3.02 -8.25
CA PRO A 140 -1.27 -2.34 -8.29
C PRO A 140 -2.28 -3.01 -9.22
N ALA A 141 -1.84 -3.44 -10.40
CA ALA A 141 -2.69 -4.16 -11.35
C ALA A 141 -3.11 -5.53 -10.79
N LEU A 142 -2.15 -6.29 -10.25
CA LEU A 142 -2.43 -7.59 -9.65
C LEU A 142 -3.38 -7.50 -8.44
N LEU A 143 -3.24 -6.48 -7.59
CA LEU A 143 -4.14 -6.25 -6.46
C LEU A 143 -5.59 -6.10 -6.92
N GLY A 144 -5.84 -5.32 -7.98
CA GLY A 144 -7.17 -5.15 -8.56
C GLY A 144 -7.75 -6.48 -9.06
N GLU A 145 -6.94 -7.27 -9.76
CA GLU A 145 -7.36 -8.60 -10.25
C GLU A 145 -7.68 -9.57 -9.11
N LEU A 146 -6.80 -9.64 -8.09
CA LEU A 146 -6.92 -10.58 -6.97
C LEU A 146 -8.07 -10.26 -6.03
N THR A 147 -8.43 -8.99 -5.92
CA THR A 147 -9.52 -8.54 -5.05
C THR A 147 -10.86 -8.52 -5.77
N HIS A 148 -10.91 -9.01 -7.02
CA HIS A 148 -12.07 -8.95 -7.92
C HIS A 148 -12.70 -7.56 -7.98
N ALA A 149 -11.86 -6.56 -7.80
CA ALA A 149 -12.33 -5.23 -7.54
C ALA A 149 -12.57 -4.54 -8.88
N GLU A 150 -13.70 -3.84 -9.02
CA GLU A 150 -14.05 -3.13 -10.25
C GLU A 150 -12.92 -2.17 -10.67
N ALA A 151 -12.88 -1.77 -11.94
CA ALA A 151 -12.05 -0.63 -12.33
C ALA A 151 -12.31 0.55 -11.36
N ASP A 152 -11.25 1.23 -10.91
CA ASP A 152 -11.29 2.33 -9.95
C ASP A 152 -11.62 1.96 -8.47
N SER A 153 -11.54 0.67 -8.12
CA SER A 153 -11.65 0.20 -6.72
C SER A 153 -10.34 0.26 -5.93
N VAL A 154 -9.20 0.36 -6.64
CA VAL A 154 -7.88 0.57 -6.06
C VAL A 154 -7.51 2.02 -6.24
N ILE A 155 -7.40 2.74 -5.13
CA ILE A 155 -7.15 4.18 -5.11
C ILE A 155 -5.67 4.44 -4.84
N LEU A 156 -5.01 5.17 -5.73
CA LEU A 156 -3.66 5.64 -5.46
C LEU A 156 -3.71 6.81 -4.48
N MET A 157 -3.01 6.67 -3.36
CA MET A 157 -2.72 7.76 -2.45
C MET A 157 -1.23 8.06 -2.42
N LEU A 158 -0.88 9.33 -2.56
CA LEU A 158 0.48 9.80 -2.33
C LEU A 158 0.58 10.45 -0.95
N GLU A 159 1.67 10.17 -0.22
CA GLU A 159 2.00 10.81 1.05
C GLU A 159 3.38 11.46 0.98
N GLY A 160 3.47 12.69 1.46
CA GLY A 160 4.72 13.46 1.47
C GLY A 160 4.46 14.94 1.79
N GLY A 161 5.46 15.66 2.32
CA GLY A 161 5.30 17.10 2.62
C GLY A 161 4.26 17.40 3.70
N GLY A 162 3.89 16.38 4.49
CA GLY A 162 2.80 16.44 5.46
C GLY A 162 1.39 16.41 4.84
N PHE A 163 1.25 15.92 3.61
CA PHE A 163 -0.02 15.70 2.93
C PHE A 163 -0.22 14.23 2.58
N ARG A 164 -1.49 13.81 2.50
CA ARG A 164 -1.94 12.49 2.01
C ARG A 164 -3.04 12.74 0.99
N ILE A 165 -2.78 12.50 -0.29
CA ILE A 165 -3.71 12.85 -1.37
C ILE A 165 -4.04 11.61 -2.19
N ALA A 166 -5.28 11.16 -2.08
CA ALA A 166 -5.88 10.09 -2.87
C ALA A 166 -6.40 10.63 -4.20
N HIS A 167 -6.43 9.79 -5.24
CA HIS A 167 -6.78 10.20 -6.60
C HIS A 167 -8.00 9.42 -7.11
N VAL A 168 -9.04 10.13 -7.54
CA VAL A 168 -10.22 9.55 -8.18
C VAL A 168 -9.90 9.03 -9.57
N THR A 169 -9.07 9.75 -10.32
CA THR A 169 -8.54 9.33 -11.63
C THR A 169 -7.03 9.52 -11.70
N LEU A 170 -6.38 8.72 -12.55
CA LEU A 170 -4.92 8.65 -12.65
C LEU A 170 -4.44 8.84 -14.10
N HIS A 171 -3.84 7.79 -14.70
CA HIS A 171 -3.10 7.87 -15.96
C HIS A 171 -4.05 7.94 -17.17
N GLU A 172 -4.73 9.08 -17.32
CA GLU A 172 -5.58 9.41 -18.47
C GLU A 172 -5.48 10.90 -18.83
N SER A 173 -6.02 11.29 -19.99
CA SER A 173 -6.05 12.70 -20.38
C SER A 173 -6.94 13.50 -19.40
N VAL A 174 -6.63 14.77 -19.16
CA VAL A 174 -7.45 15.62 -18.27
C VAL A 174 -8.90 15.69 -18.76
N VAL A 175 -9.12 15.74 -20.07
CA VAL A 175 -10.47 15.71 -20.66
C VAL A 175 -11.20 14.41 -20.29
N ASN A 176 -10.54 13.26 -20.42
CA ASN A 176 -11.15 11.98 -20.06
C ASN A 176 -11.43 11.89 -18.56
N ALA A 177 -10.45 12.27 -17.73
CA ALA A 177 -10.60 12.31 -16.28
C ALA A 177 -11.82 13.12 -15.86
N VAL A 178 -11.89 14.39 -16.28
CA VAL A 178 -13.00 15.29 -15.91
C VAL A 178 -14.35 14.80 -16.43
N THR A 179 -14.38 14.17 -17.61
CA THR A 179 -15.62 13.61 -18.19
C THR A 179 -16.07 12.33 -17.48
N ARG A 180 -15.12 11.53 -16.99
CA ARG A 180 -15.38 10.21 -16.39
C ARG A 180 -15.73 10.30 -14.91
N VAL A 181 -15.13 11.25 -14.19
CA VAL A 181 -15.37 11.48 -12.75
C VAL A 181 -16.86 11.72 -12.51
N ASN A 182 -17.41 10.95 -11.58
CA ASN A 182 -18.81 11.02 -11.16
C ASN A 182 -18.93 10.86 -9.64
N GLU A 183 -20.13 11.13 -9.09
CA GLU A 183 -20.39 11.10 -7.65
C GLU A 183 -19.92 9.79 -7.01
N ALA A 184 -20.24 8.65 -7.61
CA ALA A 184 -19.94 7.34 -7.05
C ALA A 184 -18.43 7.07 -6.94
N MET A 185 -17.65 7.53 -7.93
CA MET A 185 -16.19 7.41 -7.88
C MET A 185 -15.58 8.28 -6.76
N VAL A 186 -16.08 9.51 -6.57
CA VAL A 186 -15.61 10.40 -5.50
C VAL A 186 -15.95 9.83 -4.13
N VAL A 187 -17.18 9.35 -3.94
CA VAL A 187 -17.62 8.70 -2.69
C VAL A 187 -16.76 7.48 -2.39
N ARG A 188 -16.54 6.61 -3.38
CA ARG A 188 -15.69 5.41 -3.24
C ARG A 188 -14.26 5.77 -2.85
N ALA A 189 -13.65 6.74 -3.52
CA ALA A 189 -12.30 7.19 -3.20
C ALA A 189 -12.20 7.76 -1.78
N ALA A 190 -13.21 8.52 -1.35
CA ALA A 190 -13.28 9.07 -0.01
C ALA A 190 -13.42 7.98 1.06
N GLU A 191 -14.35 7.02 0.88
CA GLU A 191 -14.58 5.92 1.82
C GLU A 191 -13.34 5.03 1.98
N ILE A 192 -12.67 4.68 0.88
CA ILE A 192 -11.41 3.91 0.90
C ILE A 192 -10.32 4.69 1.63
N THR A 193 -10.21 6.00 1.37
CA THR A 193 -9.20 6.85 2.04
C THR A 193 -9.48 6.95 3.54
N LEU A 194 -10.75 7.15 3.94
CA LEU A 194 -11.15 7.18 5.35
C LEU A 194 -10.84 5.86 6.06
N ALA A 195 -11.12 4.72 5.41
CA ALA A 195 -10.81 3.41 5.95
C ALA A 195 -9.29 3.20 6.13
N ALA A 196 -8.48 3.64 5.16
CA ALA A 196 -7.02 3.60 5.27
C ALA A 196 -6.48 4.47 6.41
N LEU A 197 -7.01 5.69 6.60
CA LEU A 197 -6.63 6.58 7.71
C LEU A 197 -7.05 5.99 9.07
N ALA A 198 -8.24 5.41 9.16
CA ALA A 198 -8.71 4.75 10.37
C ALA A 198 -7.84 3.54 10.74
N ARG A 199 -7.39 2.74 9.76
CA ARG A 199 -6.45 1.62 9.99
C ARG A 199 -5.13 2.09 10.63
N ARG A 200 -4.69 3.31 10.35
CA ARG A 200 -3.50 3.94 10.93
C ARG A 200 -3.75 4.56 12.32
N GLY A 201 -4.93 4.33 12.91
CA GLY A 201 -5.28 4.81 14.24
C GLY A 201 -5.77 6.26 14.29
N ILE A 202 -6.09 6.88 13.15
CA ILE A 202 -6.70 8.22 13.12
C ILE A 202 -8.20 8.06 13.37
N ASP A 203 -8.63 8.22 14.62
CA ASP A 203 -10.03 8.15 15.00
C ASP A 203 -10.84 9.30 14.37
N LYS A 204 -11.89 8.96 13.61
CA LYS A 204 -12.78 9.92 12.91
C LYS A 204 -12.00 10.93 12.06
N PRO A 205 -11.28 10.46 11.01
CA PRO A 205 -10.40 11.29 10.20
C PRO A 205 -11.19 12.41 9.49
N ARG A 206 -10.59 13.59 9.41
CA ARG A 206 -11.08 14.72 8.61
C ARG A 206 -10.55 14.58 7.19
N LEU A 207 -11.43 14.55 6.21
CA LEU A 207 -11.07 14.39 4.81
C LEU A 207 -11.48 15.61 3.99
N GLY A 208 -10.53 16.19 3.26
CA GLY A 208 -10.79 17.26 2.31
C GLY A 208 -11.12 16.73 0.92
N ILE A 209 -12.19 17.21 0.30
CA ILE A 209 -12.54 16.88 -1.08
C ILE A 209 -12.26 18.10 -1.96
N PHE A 210 -11.44 17.92 -2.99
CA PHE A 210 -11.17 18.98 -3.96
C PHE A 210 -12.36 19.17 -4.91
N GLY A 211 -12.56 20.41 -5.36
CA GLY A 211 -13.38 20.67 -6.53
C GLY A 211 -12.71 20.23 -7.83
N ILE A 212 -13.48 20.12 -8.90
CA ILE A 212 -12.97 19.86 -10.26
C ILE A 212 -12.46 21.17 -10.88
N ASN A 213 -13.27 22.24 -10.78
CA ASN A 213 -12.97 23.53 -11.37
C ASN A 213 -12.26 24.47 -10.38
N PRO A 214 -11.63 25.56 -10.88
CA PRO A 214 -11.20 26.67 -10.02
C PRO A 214 -12.32 27.10 -9.08
N HIS A 215 -11.98 27.30 -7.80
CA HIS A 215 -12.91 27.70 -6.74
C HIS A 215 -14.15 26.76 -6.61
N ALA A 216 -14.01 25.48 -6.99
CA ALA A 216 -15.11 24.52 -7.02
C ALA A 216 -16.35 25.04 -7.80
N GLY A 217 -16.08 25.67 -8.95
CA GLY A 217 -17.07 26.15 -9.90
C GLY A 217 -17.61 27.56 -9.65
N GLU A 218 -17.31 28.19 -8.49
CA GLU A 218 -17.75 29.55 -8.14
C GLU A 218 -19.25 29.79 -8.43
N ASN A 219 -20.11 28.98 -7.82
CA ASN A 219 -21.57 28.99 -8.02
C ASN A 219 -21.99 28.88 -9.50
N GLY A 220 -21.25 28.10 -10.29
CA GLY A 220 -21.52 27.86 -11.71
C GLY A 220 -20.79 28.80 -12.66
N LEU A 221 -20.06 29.81 -12.16
CA LEU A 221 -19.31 30.75 -13.01
C LEU A 221 -18.16 30.08 -13.77
N PHE A 222 -17.54 29.05 -13.17
CA PHE A 222 -16.38 28.36 -13.73
C PHE A 222 -16.66 26.91 -14.15
N GLY A 223 -17.93 26.53 -14.26
CA GLY A 223 -18.34 25.17 -14.62
C GLY A 223 -19.40 24.62 -13.67
N HIS A 224 -20.06 23.55 -14.10
CA HIS A 224 -21.17 22.91 -13.37
C HIS A 224 -20.83 21.51 -12.85
N GLU A 225 -19.65 20.99 -13.21
CA GLU A 225 -19.19 19.64 -12.84
C GLU A 225 -19.15 19.48 -11.32
N ASP A 226 -18.76 20.51 -10.57
CA ASP A 226 -18.77 20.49 -9.11
C ASP A 226 -20.17 20.37 -8.51
N GLU A 227 -21.15 21.10 -9.07
CA GLU A 227 -22.55 21.00 -8.64
C GLU A 227 -23.15 19.63 -8.94
N GLN A 228 -22.70 19.00 -10.03
CA GLN A 228 -23.21 17.71 -10.49
C GLN A 228 -22.50 16.51 -9.87
N VAL A 229 -21.25 16.68 -9.41
CA VAL A 229 -20.40 15.55 -9.00
C VAL A 229 -19.86 15.70 -7.58
N THR A 230 -19.06 16.74 -7.29
CA THR A 230 -18.33 16.83 -6.02
C THR A 230 -19.22 17.31 -4.87
N ARG A 231 -20.16 18.24 -5.10
CA ARG A 231 -21.12 18.70 -4.09
C ARG A 231 -22.07 17.57 -3.65
N PRO A 232 -22.70 16.80 -4.56
CA PRO A 232 -23.52 15.64 -4.16
C PRO A 232 -22.71 14.60 -3.40
N ALA A 233 -21.47 14.30 -3.82
CA ALA A 233 -20.60 13.35 -3.14
C ALA A 233 -20.30 13.80 -1.70
N VAL A 234 -19.95 15.07 -1.49
CA VAL A 234 -19.72 15.61 -0.15
C VAL A 234 -20.99 15.59 0.71
N ALA A 235 -22.14 15.98 0.14
CA ALA A 235 -23.40 15.92 0.86
C ALA A 235 -23.71 14.49 1.33
N ARG A 236 -23.52 13.49 0.46
CA ARG A 236 -23.72 12.07 0.75
C ARG A 236 -22.76 11.57 1.84
N LEU A 237 -21.47 11.88 1.75
CA LEU A 237 -20.48 11.48 2.75
C LEU A 237 -20.76 12.13 4.12
N LYS A 238 -21.21 13.38 4.15
CA LYS A 238 -21.64 14.06 5.39
C LYS A 238 -22.89 13.42 5.98
N GLN A 239 -23.87 13.06 5.14
CA GLN A 239 -25.07 12.34 5.58
C GLN A 239 -24.74 10.96 6.15
N ALA A 240 -23.71 10.29 5.63
CA ALA A 240 -23.16 9.05 6.18
C ALA A 240 -22.37 9.25 7.49
N GLY A 241 -22.20 10.49 7.97
CA GLY A 241 -21.56 10.81 9.25
C GLY A 241 -20.05 11.02 9.17
N HIS A 242 -19.46 11.08 7.97
CA HIS A 242 -18.03 11.36 7.81
C HIS A 242 -17.70 12.84 8.02
N ARG A 243 -16.49 13.13 8.53
CA ARG A 243 -15.99 14.50 8.73
C ARG A 243 -15.37 14.99 7.43
N ILE A 244 -16.18 15.59 6.57
CA ILE A 244 -15.77 16.04 5.25
C ILE A 244 -15.67 17.56 5.19
N GLU A 245 -14.55 18.06 4.69
CA GLU A 245 -14.38 19.45 4.27
C GLU A 245 -14.51 19.53 2.74
N GLY A 246 -15.22 20.53 2.23
CA GLY A 246 -15.36 20.76 0.79
C GLY A 246 -16.77 20.61 0.19
N PRO A 247 -16.87 20.52 -1.15
CA PRO A 247 -15.73 20.67 -2.07
C PRO A 247 -15.20 22.12 -2.04
N LEU A 248 -13.88 22.30 -2.08
CA LEU A 248 -13.23 23.60 -2.23
C LEU A 248 -12.16 23.54 -3.33
N GLY A 249 -11.76 24.70 -3.86
CA GLY A 249 -10.58 24.79 -4.70
C GLY A 249 -9.37 24.17 -4.00
N ALA A 250 -8.60 23.37 -4.73
CA ALA A 250 -7.45 22.65 -4.17
C ALA A 250 -6.37 23.61 -3.64
N ASP A 251 -6.21 24.77 -4.28
CA ASP A 251 -5.32 25.86 -3.87
C ASP A 251 -5.68 26.41 -2.48
N LEU A 252 -6.96 26.71 -2.25
CA LEU A 252 -7.44 27.16 -0.95
C LEU A 252 -7.30 26.04 0.10
N MET A 253 -7.81 24.86 -0.22
CA MET A 253 -7.82 23.74 0.73
C MET A 253 -6.41 23.29 1.16
N LEU A 254 -5.41 23.38 0.28
CA LEU A 254 -4.03 23.04 0.59
C LEU A 254 -3.27 24.16 1.33
N SER A 255 -3.77 25.40 1.30
CA SER A 255 -3.14 26.54 1.98
C SER A 255 -3.73 26.84 3.37
N GLU A 256 -4.87 26.24 3.71
CA GLU A 256 -5.58 26.42 4.99
C GLU A 256 -5.38 25.23 5.97
N ASP A 257 -6.33 25.05 6.91
CA ASP A 257 -6.33 24.04 7.96
C ASP A 257 -6.12 22.62 7.41
N ARG A 258 -5.25 21.86 8.09
CA ARG A 258 -4.82 20.55 7.57
C ARG A 258 -5.86 19.48 7.88
N CYS A 259 -6.36 18.84 6.82
CA CYS A 259 -7.11 17.59 6.90
C CYS A 259 -6.15 16.40 7.11
N ASP A 260 -6.66 15.28 7.61
CA ASP A 260 -5.87 14.05 7.79
C ASP A 260 -5.55 13.37 6.46
N GLY A 261 -6.37 13.64 5.43
CA GLY A 261 -6.15 13.30 4.04
C GLY A 261 -7.03 14.11 3.09
N TYR A 262 -6.76 13.97 1.79
CA TYR A 262 -7.43 14.71 0.72
C TYR A 262 -7.77 13.80 -0.46
N VAL A 263 -8.80 14.16 -1.23
CA VAL A 263 -9.18 13.46 -2.46
C VAL A 263 -9.13 14.44 -3.64
N ALA A 264 -8.25 14.13 -4.59
CA ALA A 264 -8.07 14.83 -5.84
C ALA A 264 -8.87 14.16 -6.97
N MET A 265 -9.45 14.97 -7.84
CA MET A 265 -10.32 14.51 -8.93
C MET A 265 -9.51 13.94 -10.11
N PHE A 266 -8.31 14.47 -10.33
CA PHE A 266 -7.40 14.05 -11.41
C PHE A 266 -5.93 14.09 -10.98
N HIS A 267 -5.08 13.38 -11.73
CA HIS A 267 -3.67 13.12 -11.40
C HIS A 267 -2.90 14.36 -10.93
N ASP A 268 -2.79 15.38 -11.80
CA ASP A 268 -1.93 16.54 -11.54
C ASP A 268 -2.39 17.38 -10.34
N GLN A 269 -3.69 17.35 -10.02
CA GLN A 269 -4.26 18.07 -8.88
C GLN A 269 -3.67 17.58 -7.55
N GLY A 270 -3.35 16.28 -7.43
CA GLY A 270 -2.72 15.71 -6.24
C GLY A 270 -1.21 15.49 -6.38
N HIS A 271 -0.70 15.21 -7.58
CA HIS A 271 0.73 14.95 -7.79
C HIS A 271 1.59 16.20 -7.65
N ILE A 272 1.18 17.34 -8.22
CA ILE A 272 1.94 18.59 -8.18
C ILE A 272 2.28 18.99 -6.73
N PRO A 273 1.32 19.13 -5.80
CA PRO A 273 1.65 19.57 -4.44
C PRO A 273 2.59 18.60 -3.71
N ILE A 274 2.38 17.29 -3.83
CA ILE A 274 3.25 16.29 -3.20
C ILE A 274 4.67 16.36 -3.78
N LYS A 275 4.81 16.46 -5.10
CA LYS A 275 6.14 16.46 -5.75
C LYS A 275 6.93 17.73 -5.47
N LEU A 276 6.25 18.88 -5.32
CA LEU A 276 6.89 20.13 -4.91
C LEU A 276 7.42 20.06 -3.48
N LEU A 277 6.67 19.45 -2.55
CA LEU A 277 6.99 19.46 -1.12
C LEU A 277 7.89 18.31 -0.67
N ALA A 278 7.77 17.13 -1.28
CA ALA A 278 8.44 15.91 -0.84
C ALA A 278 9.46 15.36 -1.84
N GLN A 279 9.40 15.77 -3.12
CA GLN A 279 10.27 15.28 -4.19
C GLN A 279 10.43 13.75 -4.20
N ARG A 280 11.58 13.25 -3.72
CA ARG A 280 11.95 11.83 -3.67
C ARG A 280 11.50 11.12 -2.39
N GLU A 281 11.07 11.87 -1.38
CA GLU A 281 10.60 11.34 -0.09
C GLU A 281 9.09 11.02 -0.10
N SER A 282 8.41 11.18 -1.24
CA SER A 282 6.99 10.80 -1.36
C SER A 282 6.82 9.29 -1.42
N VAL A 283 5.84 8.75 -0.69
CA VAL A 283 5.44 7.34 -0.74
C VAL A 283 4.12 7.21 -1.49
N ALA A 284 4.01 6.16 -2.31
CA ALA A 284 2.79 5.80 -3.03
C ALA A 284 2.14 4.58 -2.39
N TYR A 285 0.83 4.64 -2.19
CA TYR A 285 0.02 3.55 -1.65
C TYR A 285 -1.10 3.19 -2.62
N SER A 286 -1.34 1.88 -2.78
CA SER A 286 -2.55 1.34 -3.38
C SER A 286 -3.52 1.00 -2.27
N LEU A 287 -4.66 1.68 -2.22
CA LEU A 287 -5.69 1.51 -1.20
C LEU A 287 -6.87 0.76 -1.77
N GLY A 288 -7.32 -0.28 -1.08
CA GLY A 288 -8.63 -0.91 -1.30
C GLY A 288 -9.52 -0.76 -0.09
N ALA A 289 -10.76 -1.25 -0.19
CA ALA A 289 -11.69 -1.26 0.95
C ALA A 289 -11.08 -1.98 2.17
N ASP A 290 -10.41 -3.10 1.92
CA ASP A 290 -9.92 -4.01 2.96
C ASP A 290 -8.40 -4.04 3.14
N PHE A 291 -7.64 -3.29 2.35
CA PHE A 291 -6.18 -3.30 2.42
C PHE A 291 -5.56 -1.92 2.17
N MET A 292 -4.37 -1.74 2.72
CA MET A 292 -3.44 -0.68 2.35
C MET A 292 -2.14 -1.33 1.90
N PHE A 293 -1.70 -1.03 0.69
CA PHE A 293 -0.54 -1.64 0.08
C PHE A 293 0.52 -0.59 -0.27
N ALA A 294 1.78 -0.89 0.02
CA ALA A 294 2.95 -0.24 -0.58
C ALA A 294 3.96 -1.29 -1.04
N SER A 295 4.93 -0.87 -1.85
CA SER A 295 6.09 -1.70 -2.18
C SER A 295 7.35 -0.84 -2.25
N VAL A 296 8.50 -1.49 -2.19
CA VAL A 296 9.78 -0.84 -2.50
C VAL A 296 9.90 -0.58 -4.00
N GLY A 297 10.61 0.48 -4.37
CA GLY A 297 10.73 0.93 -5.77
C GLY A 297 11.79 0.22 -6.62
N HIS A 298 12.49 -0.79 -6.09
CA HIS A 298 13.53 -1.53 -6.82
C HIS A 298 13.07 -2.95 -7.17
N GLY A 299 13.63 -3.51 -8.25
CA GLY A 299 13.33 -4.86 -8.74
C GLY A 299 13.99 -5.99 -7.94
N SER A 300 13.75 -7.24 -8.36
CA SER A 300 14.20 -8.45 -7.67
C SER A 300 15.71 -8.71 -7.67
N ALA A 301 16.48 -7.97 -8.47
CA ALA A 301 17.95 -7.98 -8.51
C ALA A 301 18.57 -9.41 -8.47
N PRO A 302 18.22 -10.29 -9.42
CA PRO A 302 18.67 -11.69 -9.41
C PRO A 302 20.19 -11.85 -9.44
N ASP A 303 20.93 -10.88 -9.97
CA ASP A 303 22.38 -10.86 -10.05
C ASP A 303 23.08 -10.78 -8.67
N ILE A 304 22.37 -10.32 -7.64
CA ILE A 304 22.89 -10.23 -6.26
C ILE A 304 22.10 -11.06 -5.23
N ALA A 305 21.02 -11.73 -5.66
CA ALA A 305 20.20 -12.56 -4.79
C ALA A 305 21.03 -13.65 -4.08
N GLY A 306 20.88 -13.78 -2.76
CA GLY A 306 21.62 -14.77 -1.99
C GLY A 306 23.06 -14.37 -1.63
N GLN A 307 23.52 -13.17 -2.02
CA GLN A 307 24.89 -12.72 -1.76
C GLN A 307 25.02 -11.88 -0.49
N GLY A 308 23.92 -11.53 0.19
CA GLY A 308 23.94 -10.69 1.39
C GLY A 308 24.34 -9.24 1.11
N LYS A 309 24.16 -8.77 -0.12
CA LYS A 309 24.54 -7.42 -0.56
C LYS A 309 23.36 -6.46 -0.67
N ALA A 310 22.13 -6.98 -0.67
CA ALA A 310 20.93 -6.18 -0.86
C ALA A 310 20.69 -5.24 0.34
N ASP A 311 20.32 -4.00 0.05
CA ASP A 311 20.02 -3.01 1.07
C ASP A 311 18.54 -3.11 1.51
N HIS A 312 18.32 -3.45 2.78
CA HIS A 312 16.97 -3.59 3.36
C HIS A 312 16.37 -2.26 3.85
N ARG A 313 17.16 -1.18 3.91
CA ARG A 313 16.70 0.12 4.45
C ARG A 313 15.49 0.69 3.71
N PRO A 314 15.34 0.57 2.38
CA PRO A 314 14.12 0.99 1.70
C PRO A 314 12.88 0.25 2.19
N LEU A 315 12.97 -1.07 2.39
CA LEU A 315 11.86 -1.86 2.92
C LEU A 315 11.51 -1.45 4.34
N LEU A 316 12.52 -1.28 5.21
CA LEU A 316 12.33 -0.80 6.58
C LEU A 316 11.68 0.60 6.61
N ALA A 317 12.10 1.50 5.74
CA ALA A 317 11.51 2.83 5.63
C ALA A 317 10.04 2.74 5.18
N THR A 318 9.70 1.89 4.21
CA THR A 318 8.32 1.65 3.78
C THR A 318 7.46 1.04 4.89
N LEU A 319 7.99 0.08 5.65
CA LEU A 319 7.29 -0.53 6.80
C LEU A 319 6.93 0.51 7.87
N ASN A 320 7.86 1.41 8.19
CA ASN A 320 7.60 2.50 9.13
C ASN A 320 6.62 3.53 8.55
N ALA A 321 6.77 3.90 7.28
CA ALA A 321 5.92 4.90 6.62
C ALA A 321 4.45 4.45 6.53
N ILE A 322 4.21 3.18 6.17
CA ILE A 322 2.84 2.65 5.98
C ILE A 322 2.07 2.58 7.29
N ALA A 323 2.75 2.28 8.41
CA ALA A 323 2.14 2.38 9.73
C ALA A 323 1.79 3.84 10.06
N GLY A 324 2.66 4.78 9.66
CA GLY A 324 2.57 6.19 10.02
C GLY A 324 3.10 6.45 11.42
N ASN A 325 2.72 7.59 12.00
CA ASN A 325 3.05 7.94 13.38
C ASN A 325 2.14 7.16 14.35
N VAL A 326 2.14 5.83 14.30
CA VAL A 326 1.51 5.02 15.34
C VAL A 326 2.23 5.37 16.63
N ALA A 327 1.54 6.10 17.52
CA ALA A 327 2.11 6.59 18.75
C ALA A 327 2.75 5.42 19.53
N ALA A 328 4.04 5.55 19.85
CA ALA A 328 4.72 4.70 20.81
C ALA A 328 4.12 4.90 22.21
#